data_AF-A0A852CGV0-F1
#
_entry.id   AF-A0A852CGV0-F1
#
_cell.length_a   1.000
_cell.length_b   1.000
_cell.length_c   1.000
_cell.angle_alpha   90.00
_cell.angle_beta   90.00
_cell.angle_gamma   90.00
#
_symmetry.space_group_name_H-M   'P 1'
#
loop_
_entity.id
_entity.type
_entity.pdbx_description
1 polymer ?
#
loop_
_entity_poly.entity_id
_entity_poly.type
_entity_poly.pdbx_seq_one_letter_code
_entity_poly.pdbx_strand_id
1 'polypeptide(L)'
;LAELVLETWDLQCERNGREHRTAEMCGQQLVVRRGQPFAIALRFSGRPFQEGVDKLAFDIETGPCPIETSGTKSHFALTDVPEEAAWSAVLQEQDGDSVLVSLCSPPNARVGRYGLTVEISTGYEGSSYHIGHFVLLFNAWHPEDAVFLREEEERREYILSQQGLIYQGSSDYITSIPWNFGQFEDGILPICLELLDTNPKFLRDQDRDCSRRNDPVYIGRVVSAMVNCNDEDRGVLAGRWDNQYGDGMSPMAWIGSVDILKRWKKLGCQPVKYGQCWVFAAVACTVMRCLGIPSRVVTNYNSAHDTNGNLVIDRYLSETGQEERRSRDMIWNFHCWVESWMARPDLAPGYDGWQALDPTPQEKSEGVFCCGPAPVRAVKEGDLQLRFDIPFVFAEVNADVVYWVVGNDGTQKKTTRSSVVGKSISTKSVGKDSREDITHTYKYPEGSAEEREVFAKAEHERSSLQQEDEGLHLRIKLSDGANNGCDFDVFAVVSNNSGTERLCRLMLCARTASYNGTVGPQCGMKDLPDLTLEPWAEQRVPLHILYQDYGENLTQDNFIKVVALLTEYQTGDVVVAVRDILVQNPEIKIRV
;
A
#
# COMPACT_ATOMS: atom_id res chain seq x y z
N LEU A 1 -43.40 -25.94 -34.43
CA LEU A 1 -43.26 -24.48 -34.31
C LEU A 1 -41.99 -24.10 -35.05
N ALA A 2 -41.94 -22.93 -35.70
CA ALA A 2 -40.69 -22.46 -36.30
C ALA A 2 -39.65 -22.22 -35.19
N GLU A 3 -38.39 -22.52 -35.45
CA GLU A 3 -37.27 -22.27 -34.53
C GLU A 3 -37.23 -20.77 -34.13
N LEU A 4 -36.94 -20.50 -32.86
CA LEU A 4 -36.70 -19.13 -32.40
C LEU A 4 -35.27 -18.71 -32.78
N VAL A 5 -35.13 -17.68 -33.61
CA VAL A 5 -33.83 -17.25 -34.14
C VAL A 5 -33.44 -15.90 -33.56
N LEU A 6 -32.29 -15.82 -32.89
CA LEU A 6 -31.72 -14.56 -32.40
C LEU A 6 -31.23 -13.70 -33.57
N GLU A 7 -31.75 -12.49 -33.70
CA GLU A 7 -31.41 -11.55 -34.76
C GLU A 7 -30.34 -10.55 -34.31
N THR A 8 -30.59 -9.88 -33.18
CA THR A 8 -29.67 -8.88 -32.61
C THR A 8 -29.71 -8.92 -31.08
N TRP A 9 -28.68 -8.36 -30.45
CA TRP A 9 -28.59 -8.25 -29.00
C TRP A 9 -27.92 -6.94 -28.61
N ASP A 10 -28.23 -6.46 -27.41
CA ASP A 10 -27.62 -5.29 -26.80
C ASP A 10 -27.32 -5.58 -25.32
N LEU A 11 -26.04 -5.45 -24.94
CA LEU A 11 -25.55 -5.68 -23.57
C LEU A 11 -25.88 -4.51 -22.62
N GLN A 12 -26.62 -3.50 -23.07
CA GLN A 12 -27.10 -2.36 -22.27
C GLN A 12 -25.95 -1.65 -21.54
N CYS A 13 -24.79 -1.51 -22.20
CA CYS A 13 -23.54 -1.06 -21.57
C CYS A 13 -23.66 0.26 -20.81
N GLU A 14 -24.40 1.23 -21.36
CA GLU A 14 -24.58 2.55 -20.74
C GLU A 14 -25.46 2.47 -19.49
N ARG A 15 -26.60 1.78 -19.56
CA ARG A 15 -27.51 1.58 -18.43
C ARG A 15 -26.81 0.81 -17.31
N ASN A 16 -26.26 -0.35 -17.65
CA ASN A 16 -25.55 -1.21 -16.70
C ASN A 16 -24.33 -0.48 -16.11
N GLY A 17 -23.57 0.26 -16.93
CA GLY A 17 -22.43 1.04 -16.45
C GLY A 17 -22.80 2.06 -15.37
N ARG A 18 -23.92 2.77 -15.54
CA ARG A 18 -24.42 3.71 -14.53
C ARG A 18 -24.89 2.98 -13.27
N GLU A 19 -25.67 1.92 -13.42
CA GLU A 19 -26.19 1.14 -12.28
C GLU A 19 -25.08 0.43 -11.50
N HIS A 20 -24.00 -0.02 -12.15
CA HIS A 20 -22.87 -0.70 -11.53
C HIS A 20 -21.74 0.24 -11.09
N ARG A 21 -21.88 1.57 -11.27
CA ARG A 21 -20.83 2.55 -10.95
C ARG A 21 -19.52 2.22 -11.67
N THR A 22 -19.64 1.93 -12.95
CA THR A 22 -18.57 1.57 -13.90
C THR A 22 -18.69 2.36 -15.21
N ALA A 23 -19.55 3.40 -15.26
CA ALA A 23 -19.81 4.19 -16.46
C ALA A 23 -18.54 4.81 -17.08
N GLU A 24 -17.58 5.23 -16.26
CA GLU A 24 -16.28 5.75 -16.73
C GLU A 24 -15.39 4.66 -17.36
N MET A 25 -15.64 3.38 -17.06
CA MET A 25 -14.95 2.23 -17.65
C MET A 25 -15.69 1.67 -18.89
N CYS A 26 -17.00 1.96 -19.01
CA CYS A 26 -17.87 1.47 -20.08
C CYS A 26 -17.69 2.28 -21.38
N GLY A 27 -16.51 2.20 -22.00
CA GLY A 27 -16.25 2.77 -23.33
C GLY A 27 -16.81 1.90 -24.46
N GLN A 28 -16.24 0.69 -24.65
CA GLN A 28 -16.62 -0.26 -25.72
C GLN A 28 -16.96 -1.66 -25.21
N GLN A 29 -16.93 -1.88 -23.89
CA GLN A 29 -17.12 -3.19 -23.26
C GLN A 29 -18.04 -3.03 -22.04
N LEU A 30 -18.90 -4.03 -21.80
CA LEU A 30 -19.71 -4.09 -20.58
C LEU A 30 -18.80 -4.38 -19.38
N VAL A 31 -18.83 -3.50 -18.37
CA VAL A 31 -18.14 -3.71 -17.09
C VAL A 31 -19.17 -3.67 -15.97
N VAL A 32 -19.27 -4.75 -15.21
CA VAL A 32 -20.25 -4.93 -14.13
C VAL A 32 -19.57 -5.43 -12.86
N ARG A 33 -20.30 -5.42 -11.76
CA ARG A 33 -19.83 -5.85 -10.43
C ARG A 33 -20.61 -7.06 -9.97
N ARG A 34 -19.93 -8.04 -9.39
CA ARG A 34 -20.53 -9.30 -8.95
C ARG A 34 -21.64 -9.11 -7.91
N GLY A 35 -22.59 -10.04 -7.85
CA GLY A 35 -23.73 -9.98 -6.91
C GLY A 35 -24.80 -8.97 -7.29
N GLN A 36 -24.58 -8.09 -8.27
CA GLN A 36 -25.57 -7.12 -8.73
C GLN A 36 -26.14 -7.57 -10.10
N PRO A 37 -27.47 -7.54 -10.30
CA PRO A 37 -28.06 -7.86 -11.59
C PRO A 37 -27.74 -6.83 -12.66
N PHE A 38 -27.56 -7.28 -13.90
CA PHE A 38 -27.40 -6.44 -15.10
C PHE A 38 -28.32 -6.92 -16.23
N ALA A 39 -28.79 -6.00 -17.06
CA ALA A 39 -29.76 -6.29 -18.10
C ALA A 39 -29.09 -6.56 -19.46
N ILE A 40 -29.64 -7.47 -20.25
CA ILE A 40 -29.33 -7.64 -21.67
C ILE A 40 -30.63 -7.68 -22.47
N ALA A 41 -30.62 -7.08 -23.66
CA ALA A 41 -31.75 -7.13 -24.58
C ALA A 41 -31.45 -8.12 -25.69
N LEU A 42 -32.36 -9.05 -25.93
CA LEU A 42 -32.30 -10.04 -27.01
C LEU A 42 -33.47 -9.80 -27.95
N ARG A 43 -33.22 -9.69 -29.25
CA ARG A 43 -34.25 -9.50 -30.26
C ARG A 43 -34.28 -10.68 -31.21
N PHE A 44 -35.46 -11.26 -31.38
CA PHE A 44 -35.68 -12.43 -32.21
C PHE A 44 -36.32 -12.07 -33.55
N SER A 45 -36.04 -12.87 -34.57
CA SER A 45 -36.67 -12.73 -35.89
C SER A 45 -37.77 -13.77 -36.12
N GLY A 46 -38.75 -13.41 -36.95
CA GLY A 46 -39.81 -14.30 -37.40
C GLY A 46 -40.98 -14.49 -36.42
N ARG A 47 -40.71 -14.65 -35.12
CA ARG A 47 -41.74 -14.74 -34.07
C ARG A 47 -41.21 -14.30 -32.69
N PRO A 48 -42.09 -13.88 -31.76
CA PRO A 48 -41.71 -13.56 -30.40
C PRO A 48 -41.32 -14.81 -29.59
N PHE A 49 -40.57 -14.60 -28.51
CA PHE A 49 -40.30 -15.61 -27.47
C PHE A 49 -41.62 -16.07 -26.84
N GLN A 50 -41.76 -17.38 -26.66
CA GLN A 50 -42.94 -17.98 -26.02
C GLN A 50 -42.52 -18.80 -24.80
N GLU A 51 -42.85 -18.30 -23.62
CA GLU A 51 -42.62 -18.99 -22.36
C GLU A 51 -43.32 -20.36 -22.33
N GLY A 52 -42.62 -21.38 -21.83
CA GLY A 52 -43.09 -22.77 -21.80
C GLY A 52 -42.94 -23.55 -23.12
N VAL A 53 -42.67 -22.85 -24.24
CA VAL A 53 -42.35 -23.46 -25.54
C VAL A 53 -40.87 -23.36 -25.85
N ASP A 54 -40.33 -22.15 -25.70
CA ASP A 54 -38.93 -21.83 -25.91
C ASP A 54 -38.18 -21.88 -24.59
N LYS A 55 -36.93 -22.33 -24.65
CA LYS A 55 -36.01 -22.30 -23.51
C LYS A 55 -34.81 -21.47 -23.88
N LEU A 56 -34.47 -20.54 -22.99
CA LEU A 56 -33.22 -19.79 -23.02
C LEU A 56 -32.33 -20.32 -21.91
N ALA A 57 -31.07 -20.56 -22.24
CA ALA A 57 -30.01 -20.81 -21.29
C ALA A 57 -28.79 -19.96 -21.64
N PHE A 58 -27.92 -19.77 -20.66
CA PHE A 58 -26.75 -18.93 -20.76
C PHE A 58 -25.54 -19.71 -20.31
N ASP A 59 -24.49 -19.63 -21.12
CA ASP A 59 -23.16 -20.11 -20.79
C ASP A 59 -22.23 -18.92 -20.59
N ILE A 60 -21.55 -18.92 -19.46
CA ILE A 60 -20.52 -17.94 -19.14
C ILE A 60 -19.21 -18.63 -18.81
N GLU A 61 -18.12 -18.07 -19.29
CA GLU A 61 -16.79 -18.66 -19.18
C GLU A 61 -15.76 -17.56 -18.90
N THR A 62 -14.87 -17.80 -17.93
CA THR A 62 -13.73 -16.93 -17.61
C THR A 62 -12.45 -17.74 -17.53
N GLY A 63 -11.34 -17.10 -17.90
CA GLY A 63 -10.03 -17.75 -17.99
C GLY A 63 -9.88 -18.64 -19.22
N PRO A 64 -8.67 -19.16 -19.47
CA PRO A 64 -8.34 -19.94 -20.67
C PRO A 64 -8.80 -21.40 -20.59
N CYS A 65 -9.02 -21.93 -19.38
CA CYS A 65 -9.47 -23.30 -19.12
C CYS A 65 -10.72 -23.27 -18.23
N PRO A 66 -11.90 -22.90 -18.76
CA PRO A 66 -13.11 -22.74 -17.98
C PRO A 66 -13.68 -24.11 -17.54
N ILE A 67 -13.93 -24.26 -16.23
CA ILE A 67 -14.39 -25.49 -15.58
C ILE A 67 -15.50 -25.17 -14.56
N GLU A 68 -16.60 -25.92 -14.59
CA GLU A 68 -17.74 -25.69 -13.69
C GLU A 68 -17.38 -25.89 -12.22
N THR A 69 -16.66 -26.96 -11.89
CA THR A 69 -16.23 -27.26 -10.50
C THR A 69 -15.27 -26.20 -9.95
N SER A 70 -14.54 -25.50 -10.82
CA SER A 70 -13.64 -24.40 -10.46
C SER A 70 -14.38 -23.06 -10.33
N GLY A 71 -15.66 -23.00 -10.75
CA GLY A 71 -16.47 -21.78 -10.81
C GLY A 71 -16.06 -20.82 -11.92
N THR A 72 -15.21 -21.27 -12.86
CA THR A 72 -14.76 -20.50 -14.03
C THR A 72 -15.67 -20.71 -15.25
N LYS A 73 -16.60 -21.66 -15.17
CA LYS A 73 -17.73 -21.86 -16.10
C LYS A 73 -19.05 -21.95 -15.34
N SER A 74 -20.14 -21.45 -15.93
CA SER A 74 -21.49 -21.71 -15.44
C SER A 74 -22.49 -21.77 -16.59
N HIS A 75 -23.37 -22.76 -16.55
CA HIS A 75 -24.52 -22.91 -17.44
C HIS A 75 -25.80 -22.79 -16.61
N PHE A 76 -26.71 -21.90 -16.99
CA PHE A 76 -27.93 -21.64 -16.24
C PHE A 76 -29.08 -21.24 -17.16
N ALA A 77 -30.28 -21.76 -16.87
CA ALA A 77 -31.48 -21.49 -17.64
C ALA A 77 -32.19 -20.22 -17.17
N LEU A 78 -33.07 -19.69 -18.01
CA LEU A 78 -34.04 -18.66 -17.62
C LEU A 78 -34.99 -19.20 -16.54
N THR A 79 -35.15 -18.43 -15.46
CA THR A 79 -36.01 -18.75 -14.32
C THR A 79 -36.95 -17.58 -14.00
N ASP A 80 -38.01 -17.86 -13.25
CA ASP A 80 -39.00 -16.85 -12.82
C ASP A 80 -38.45 -15.95 -11.69
N VAL A 81 -37.53 -16.50 -10.89
CA VAL A 81 -36.97 -15.84 -9.71
C VAL A 81 -35.44 -15.90 -9.75
N PRO A 82 -34.76 -14.85 -9.23
CA PRO A 82 -33.31 -14.84 -9.15
C PRO A 82 -32.82 -15.85 -8.11
N GLU A 83 -31.65 -16.44 -8.38
CA GLU A 83 -30.93 -17.27 -7.42
C GLU A 83 -29.76 -16.47 -6.86
N GLU A 84 -29.68 -16.33 -5.53
CA GLU A 84 -28.68 -15.48 -4.87
C GLU A 84 -27.29 -16.12 -4.81
N ALA A 85 -27.23 -17.44 -4.68
CA ALA A 85 -25.99 -18.19 -4.47
C ALA A 85 -25.35 -18.72 -5.77
N ALA A 86 -26.00 -18.54 -6.92
CA ALA A 86 -25.54 -19.03 -8.21
C ALA A 86 -25.77 -17.98 -9.31
N TRP A 87 -25.29 -18.29 -10.51
CA TRP A 87 -25.66 -17.47 -11.66
C TRP A 87 -27.12 -17.71 -12.03
N SER A 88 -27.84 -16.64 -12.31
CA SER A 88 -29.27 -16.71 -12.66
C SER A 88 -29.62 -15.75 -13.79
N ALA A 89 -30.66 -16.11 -14.54
CA ALA A 89 -31.24 -15.31 -15.60
C ALA A 89 -32.75 -15.19 -15.39
N VAL A 90 -33.28 -13.98 -15.33
CA VAL A 90 -34.72 -13.73 -15.11
C VAL A 90 -35.27 -12.85 -16.21
N LEU A 91 -36.44 -13.21 -16.75
CA LEU A 91 -37.14 -12.37 -17.71
C LEU A 91 -37.70 -11.13 -17.00
N GLN A 92 -37.26 -9.93 -17.40
CA GLN A 92 -37.78 -8.67 -16.83
C GLN A 92 -38.98 -8.17 -17.62
N GLU A 93 -38.81 -8.07 -18.93
CA GLU A 93 -39.78 -7.47 -19.83
C GLU A 93 -39.77 -8.21 -21.17
N GLN A 94 -40.94 -8.27 -21.80
CA GLN A 94 -41.09 -8.75 -23.17
C GLN A 94 -41.94 -7.74 -23.93
N ASP A 95 -41.37 -7.17 -25.00
CA ASP A 95 -42.05 -6.27 -25.92
C ASP A 95 -41.96 -6.82 -27.34
N GLY A 96 -43.04 -7.46 -27.78
CA GLY A 96 -43.11 -8.07 -29.11
C GLY A 96 -41.99 -9.09 -29.33
N ASP A 97 -41.11 -8.78 -30.28
CA ASP A 97 -39.97 -9.60 -30.72
C ASP A 97 -38.73 -9.48 -29.83
N SER A 98 -38.77 -8.61 -28.83
CA SER A 98 -37.64 -8.26 -27.97
C SER A 98 -37.91 -8.68 -26.53
N VAL A 99 -36.90 -9.27 -25.88
CA VAL A 99 -36.93 -9.63 -24.46
C VAL A 99 -35.78 -8.96 -23.72
N LEU A 100 -36.07 -8.46 -22.52
CA LEU A 100 -35.09 -7.94 -21.60
C LEU A 100 -34.86 -8.99 -20.51
N VAL A 101 -33.63 -9.49 -20.43
CA VAL A 101 -33.22 -10.52 -19.45
C VAL A 101 -32.28 -9.90 -18.44
N SER A 102 -32.55 -10.11 -17.15
CA SER A 102 -31.65 -9.78 -16.05
C SER A 102 -30.74 -10.95 -15.77
N LEU A 103 -29.44 -10.78 -15.96
CA LEU A 103 -28.43 -11.73 -15.50
C LEU A 103 -27.92 -11.31 -14.13
N CYS A 104 -27.69 -12.25 -13.22
CA CYS A 104 -27.09 -11.98 -11.92
C CYS A 104 -26.01 -13.02 -11.63
N SER A 105 -24.86 -12.57 -11.12
CA SER A 105 -23.81 -13.45 -10.62
C SER A 105 -23.95 -13.64 -9.11
N PRO A 106 -23.41 -14.71 -8.53
CA PRO A 106 -23.26 -14.79 -7.09
C PRO A 106 -22.24 -13.73 -6.59
N PRO A 107 -22.32 -13.27 -5.33
CA PRO A 107 -21.38 -12.30 -4.75
C PRO A 107 -19.94 -12.82 -4.62
N ASN A 108 -19.72 -14.13 -4.74
CA ASN A 108 -18.40 -14.77 -4.73
C ASN A 108 -17.96 -15.22 -6.14
N ALA A 109 -18.55 -14.66 -7.21
CA ALA A 109 -18.08 -14.92 -8.57
C ALA A 109 -16.62 -14.46 -8.76
N ARG A 110 -15.92 -15.08 -9.71
CA ARG A 110 -14.51 -14.82 -9.99
C ARG A 110 -14.41 -13.53 -10.77
N VAL A 111 -13.50 -12.63 -10.40
CA VAL A 111 -13.33 -11.39 -11.17
C VAL A 111 -12.49 -11.65 -12.42
N GLY A 112 -12.79 -10.95 -13.51
CA GLY A 112 -12.08 -11.11 -14.76
C GLY A 112 -12.95 -10.88 -15.99
N ARG A 113 -12.40 -11.23 -17.15
CA ARG A 113 -13.10 -11.15 -18.44
C ARG A 113 -13.90 -12.43 -18.67
N TYR A 114 -15.18 -12.26 -18.97
CA TYR A 114 -16.11 -13.34 -19.29
C TYR A 114 -16.50 -13.32 -20.76
N GLY A 115 -16.62 -14.50 -21.37
CA GLY A 115 -17.41 -14.72 -22.57
C GLY A 115 -18.86 -15.05 -22.20
N LEU A 116 -19.82 -14.57 -22.98
CA LEU A 116 -21.25 -14.82 -22.80
C LEU A 116 -21.84 -15.44 -24.06
N THR A 117 -22.50 -16.58 -23.89
CA THR A 117 -23.16 -17.34 -24.95
C THR A 117 -24.61 -17.58 -24.54
N VAL A 118 -25.54 -17.40 -25.48
CA VAL A 118 -26.96 -17.70 -25.31
C VAL A 118 -27.28 -18.97 -26.08
N GLU A 119 -27.91 -19.92 -25.41
CA GLU A 119 -28.45 -21.13 -26.00
C GLU A 119 -29.97 -21.02 -26.05
N ILE A 120 -30.52 -21.28 -27.24
CA ILE A 120 -31.96 -21.19 -27.52
C ILE A 120 -32.39 -22.57 -27.97
N SER A 121 -33.47 -23.09 -27.39
CA SER A 121 -34.08 -24.33 -27.87
C SER A 121 -35.59 -24.22 -27.99
N THR A 122 -36.12 -24.74 -29.11
CA THR A 122 -37.56 -24.88 -29.38
C THR A 122 -37.84 -26.36 -29.62
N GLY A 123 -38.28 -27.09 -28.59
CA GLY A 123 -38.49 -28.54 -28.69
C GLY A 123 -37.17 -29.33 -28.76
N TYR A 124 -36.88 -29.97 -29.90
CA TYR A 124 -35.66 -30.76 -30.14
C TYR A 124 -34.57 -30.02 -30.91
N GLU A 125 -34.90 -28.86 -31.48
CA GLU A 125 -33.96 -28.01 -32.22
C GLU A 125 -33.37 -26.98 -31.26
N GLY A 126 -32.06 -26.74 -31.37
CA GLY A 126 -31.36 -25.77 -30.54
C GLY A 126 -30.21 -25.11 -31.28
N SER A 127 -30.00 -23.83 -30.99
CA SER A 127 -28.98 -22.97 -31.55
C SER A 127 -28.24 -22.24 -30.43
N SER A 128 -26.97 -21.91 -30.68
CA SER A 128 -26.08 -21.27 -29.70
C SER A 128 -25.42 -20.05 -30.35
N TYR A 129 -25.42 -18.94 -29.63
CA TYR A 129 -24.96 -17.63 -30.12
C TYR A 129 -24.01 -17.00 -29.11
N HIS A 130 -22.76 -16.75 -29.52
CA HIS A 130 -21.84 -15.96 -28.72
C HIS A 130 -22.20 -14.46 -28.84
N ILE A 131 -22.71 -13.88 -27.76
CA ILE A 131 -23.26 -12.51 -27.76
C ILE A 131 -22.27 -11.46 -27.23
N GLY A 132 -21.06 -11.88 -26.85
CA GLY A 132 -19.95 -10.96 -26.59
C GLY A 132 -19.21 -11.24 -25.29
N HIS A 133 -18.55 -10.20 -24.78
CA HIS A 133 -17.73 -10.27 -23.58
C HIS A 133 -18.09 -9.17 -22.60
N PHE A 134 -17.92 -9.46 -21.31
CA PHE A 134 -18.03 -8.47 -20.24
C PHE A 134 -16.90 -8.65 -19.23
N VAL A 135 -16.67 -7.64 -18.38
CA VAL A 135 -15.75 -7.73 -17.25
C VAL A 135 -16.57 -7.73 -15.96
N LEU A 136 -16.28 -8.69 -15.08
CA LEU A 136 -16.86 -8.77 -13.76
C LEU A 136 -15.82 -8.32 -12.71
N LEU A 137 -16.19 -7.34 -11.88
CA LEU A 137 -15.36 -6.76 -10.83
C LEU A 137 -15.91 -7.09 -9.43
N PHE A 138 -15.10 -6.82 -8.40
CA PHE A 138 -15.56 -6.82 -7.01
C PHE A 138 -16.62 -5.75 -6.76
N ASN A 139 -17.50 -5.99 -5.77
CA ASN A 139 -18.63 -5.14 -5.48
C ASN A 139 -18.69 -4.64 -4.03
N ALA A 140 -18.08 -3.49 -3.76
CA ALA A 140 -18.16 -2.87 -2.43
C ALA A 140 -19.55 -2.36 -2.04
N TRP A 141 -20.54 -2.37 -2.94
CA TRP A 141 -21.92 -1.98 -2.67
C TRP A 141 -22.81 -3.17 -2.27
N HIS A 142 -22.35 -4.41 -2.47
CA HIS A 142 -23.15 -5.60 -2.19
C HIS A 142 -22.86 -6.14 -0.78
N PRO A 143 -23.85 -6.22 0.14
CA PRO A 143 -23.63 -6.59 1.55
C PRO A 143 -22.95 -7.94 1.79
N GLU A 144 -23.14 -8.90 0.89
CA GLU A 144 -22.53 -10.23 0.98
C GLU A 144 -21.19 -10.37 0.26
N ASP A 145 -20.75 -9.33 -0.45
CA ASP A 145 -19.43 -9.34 -1.07
C ASP A 145 -18.36 -9.17 0.02
N ALA A 146 -17.28 -9.95 -0.07
CA ALA A 146 -16.14 -9.86 0.84
C ALA A 146 -15.51 -8.45 0.91
N VAL A 147 -15.73 -7.58 -0.07
CA VAL A 147 -15.22 -6.19 -0.05
C VAL A 147 -16.29 -5.15 0.28
N PHE A 148 -17.44 -5.57 0.81
CA PHE A 148 -18.53 -4.65 1.16
C PHE A 148 -18.06 -3.56 2.12
N LEU A 149 -18.27 -2.31 1.71
CA LEU A 149 -17.98 -1.14 2.52
C LEU A 149 -19.28 -0.37 2.73
N ARG A 150 -19.69 -0.24 3.99
CA ARG A 150 -21.01 0.25 4.37
C ARG A 150 -21.22 1.70 3.97
N GLU A 151 -20.24 2.55 4.25
CA GLU A 151 -20.36 4.00 4.11
C GLU A 151 -20.13 4.45 2.66
N GLU A 152 -21.10 5.19 2.11
CA GLU A 152 -21.08 5.63 0.71
C GLU A 152 -19.94 6.61 0.40
N GLU A 153 -19.61 7.50 1.34
CA GLU A 153 -18.50 8.44 1.19
C GLU A 153 -17.16 7.73 1.11
N GLU A 154 -16.97 6.69 1.92
CA GLU A 154 -15.76 5.86 1.88
C GLU A 154 -15.66 5.08 0.57
N ARG A 155 -16.77 4.53 0.05
CA ARG A 155 -16.77 3.88 -1.28
C ARG A 155 -16.38 4.85 -2.39
N ARG A 156 -16.87 6.09 -2.33
CA ARG A 156 -16.49 7.14 -3.29
C ARG A 156 -15.00 7.46 -3.20
N GLU A 157 -14.44 7.63 -2.01
CA GLU A 157 -13.01 7.93 -1.83
C GLU A 157 -12.12 6.74 -2.24
N TYR A 158 -12.45 5.54 -1.76
CA TYR A 158 -11.55 4.38 -1.82
C TYR A 158 -11.73 3.52 -3.06
N ILE A 159 -12.69 3.83 -3.94
CA ILE A 159 -12.88 3.14 -5.23
C ILE A 159 -12.99 4.14 -6.38
N LEU A 160 -13.86 5.16 -6.25
CA LEU A 160 -14.21 6.01 -7.40
C LEU A 160 -13.25 7.21 -7.57
N SER A 161 -12.66 7.72 -6.50
CA SER A 161 -11.73 8.85 -6.59
C SER A 161 -10.46 8.46 -7.34
N GLN A 162 -10.18 9.15 -8.45
CA GLN A 162 -9.05 8.87 -9.33
C GLN A 162 -7.80 9.69 -9.00
N GLN A 163 -7.93 10.68 -8.12
CA GLN A 163 -6.83 11.49 -7.63
C GLN A 163 -6.73 11.38 -6.11
N GLY A 164 -5.53 11.50 -5.58
CA GLY A 164 -5.30 11.50 -4.15
C GLY A 164 -4.02 12.19 -3.76
N LEU A 165 -3.68 12.03 -2.47
CA LEU A 165 -2.50 12.58 -1.85
C LEU A 165 -1.70 11.43 -1.25
N ILE A 166 -0.38 11.45 -1.46
CA ILE A 166 0.54 10.56 -0.77
C ILE A 166 1.39 11.43 0.15
N TYR A 167 1.47 11.05 1.42
CA TYR A 167 2.23 11.80 2.41
C TYR A 167 3.69 11.37 2.38
N GLN A 168 4.60 12.34 2.50
CA GLN A 168 6.05 12.16 2.51
C GLN A 168 6.68 13.14 3.52
N GLY A 169 8.00 13.34 3.47
CA GLY A 169 8.72 14.21 4.39
C GLY A 169 9.10 13.48 5.68
N SER A 170 9.12 14.19 6.81
CA SER A 170 9.41 13.61 8.12
C SER A 170 8.19 13.71 9.04
N SER A 171 8.22 12.97 10.16
CA SER A 171 7.18 13.06 11.19
C SER A 171 7.03 14.48 11.77
N ASP A 172 8.10 15.27 11.77
CA ASP A 172 8.07 16.67 12.22
C ASP A 172 7.53 17.63 11.14
N TYR A 173 7.64 17.27 9.87
CA TYR A 173 7.23 18.11 8.74
C TYR A 173 6.68 17.25 7.61
N ILE A 174 5.39 16.97 7.71
CA ILE A 174 4.64 16.16 6.77
C ILE A 174 4.29 17.00 5.54
N THR A 175 4.67 16.50 4.38
CA THR A 175 4.28 17.07 3.08
C THR A 175 3.38 16.09 2.35
N SER A 176 2.58 16.59 1.41
CA SER A 176 1.77 15.76 0.53
C SER A 176 2.17 15.98 -0.93
N ILE A 177 2.19 14.90 -1.69
CA ILE A 177 2.33 14.93 -3.15
C ILE A 177 0.99 14.55 -3.78
N PRO A 178 0.49 15.30 -4.77
CA PRO A 178 -0.67 14.89 -5.53
C PRO A 178 -0.32 13.69 -6.42
N TRP A 179 -1.25 12.75 -6.53
CA TRP A 179 -1.09 11.57 -7.37
C TRP A 179 -2.34 11.28 -8.19
N ASN A 180 -2.16 11.07 -9.49
CA ASN A 180 -3.22 10.57 -10.37
C ASN A 180 -3.21 9.04 -10.40
N PHE A 181 -4.12 8.40 -9.67
CA PHE A 181 -4.34 6.96 -9.76
C PHE A 181 -4.92 6.61 -11.14
N GLY A 182 -5.95 7.32 -11.59
CA GLY A 182 -6.51 7.21 -12.94
C GLY A 182 -7.03 5.80 -13.28
N GLN A 183 -7.60 5.08 -12.32
CA GLN A 183 -8.03 3.69 -12.51
C GLN A 183 -9.13 3.50 -13.57
N PHE A 184 -9.84 4.56 -13.96
CA PHE A 184 -10.84 4.53 -15.03
C PHE A 184 -10.35 5.18 -16.34
N GLU A 185 -9.09 5.61 -16.40
CA GLU A 185 -8.52 6.08 -17.66
C GLU A 185 -8.44 4.96 -18.70
N ASP A 186 -8.53 5.35 -19.98
CA ASP A 186 -8.57 4.41 -21.09
C ASP A 186 -7.36 3.47 -21.09
N GLY A 187 -7.63 2.18 -21.30
CA GLY A 187 -6.66 1.09 -21.31
C GLY A 187 -6.22 0.57 -19.94
N ILE A 188 -6.53 1.23 -18.83
CA ILE A 188 -6.04 0.81 -17.49
C ILE A 188 -6.68 -0.50 -17.02
N LEU A 189 -8.01 -0.65 -17.12
CA LEU A 189 -8.67 -1.90 -16.72
C LEU A 189 -8.13 -3.13 -17.48
N PRO A 190 -7.99 -3.12 -18.82
CA PRO A 190 -7.31 -4.20 -19.53
C PRO A 190 -5.88 -4.48 -19.05
N ILE A 191 -5.11 -3.46 -18.69
CA ILE A 191 -3.75 -3.63 -18.13
C ILE A 191 -3.80 -4.32 -16.76
N CYS A 192 -4.74 -3.94 -15.88
CA CYS A 192 -4.90 -4.56 -14.57
C CYS A 192 -5.29 -6.05 -14.69
N LEU A 193 -6.13 -6.41 -15.66
CA LEU A 193 -6.46 -7.81 -15.95
C LEU A 193 -5.25 -8.57 -16.52
N GLU A 194 -4.48 -7.95 -17.43
CA GLU A 194 -3.27 -8.52 -18.01
C GLU A 194 -2.17 -8.74 -16.96
N LEU A 195 -2.09 -7.88 -15.93
CA LEU A 195 -1.22 -8.07 -14.76
C LEU A 195 -1.58 -9.36 -14.02
N LEU A 196 -2.87 -9.64 -13.80
CA LEU A 196 -3.30 -10.91 -13.21
C LEU A 196 -2.96 -12.09 -14.12
N ASP A 197 -3.15 -11.98 -15.43
CA ASP A 197 -2.82 -13.05 -16.39
C ASP A 197 -1.31 -13.22 -16.65
N THR A 198 -0.50 -12.33 -16.09
CA THR A 198 0.96 -12.34 -16.23
C THR A 198 1.65 -12.92 -15.01
N ASN A 199 0.93 -13.11 -13.91
CA ASN A 199 1.52 -13.51 -12.64
C ASN A 199 2.04 -14.97 -12.62
N PRO A 200 3.09 -15.27 -11.84
CA PRO A 200 3.69 -16.61 -11.80
C PRO A 200 2.71 -17.75 -11.46
N LYS A 201 1.68 -17.50 -10.62
CA LYS A 201 0.68 -18.52 -10.27
C LYS A 201 -0.20 -18.86 -11.48
N PHE A 202 -0.61 -17.87 -12.26
CA PHE A 202 -1.34 -18.07 -13.51
C PHE A 202 -0.50 -18.83 -14.55
N LEU A 203 0.78 -18.45 -14.72
CA LEU A 203 1.66 -19.11 -15.69
C LEU A 203 1.94 -20.58 -15.34
N ARG A 204 1.93 -20.90 -14.05
CA ARG A 204 2.10 -22.28 -13.57
C ARG A 204 0.82 -23.11 -13.71
N ASP A 205 -0.33 -22.53 -13.37
CA ASP A 205 -1.62 -23.23 -13.34
C ASP A 205 -2.76 -22.22 -13.53
N GLN A 206 -3.24 -22.12 -14.77
CA GLN A 206 -4.21 -21.09 -15.18
C GLN A 206 -5.58 -21.28 -14.55
N ASP A 207 -6.09 -22.52 -14.48
CA ASP A 207 -7.40 -22.79 -13.86
C ASP A 207 -7.34 -22.54 -12.35
N ARG A 208 -6.26 -22.98 -11.69
CA ARG A 208 -6.11 -22.76 -10.25
C ARG A 208 -5.96 -21.28 -9.89
N ASP A 209 -5.32 -20.48 -10.72
CA ASP A 209 -5.27 -19.02 -10.53
C ASP A 209 -6.64 -18.39 -10.73
N CYS A 210 -7.27 -18.61 -11.90
CA CYS A 210 -8.57 -18.04 -12.23
C CYS A 210 -9.66 -18.43 -11.22
N SER A 211 -9.70 -19.68 -10.76
CA SER A 211 -10.66 -20.17 -9.78
C SER A 211 -10.58 -19.46 -8.43
N ARG A 212 -9.40 -18.95 -8.05
CA ARG A 212 -9.13 -18.19 -6.81
C ARG A 212 -9.33 -16.69 -6.94
N ARG A 213 -9.61 -16.17 -8.14
CA ARG A 213 -9.92 -14.74 -8.36
C ARG A 213 -11.27 -14.31 -7.81
N ASN A 214 -11.97 -15.16 -7.07
CA ASN A 214 -13.10 -14.75 -6.25
C ASN A 214 -12.70 -14.14 -4.90
N ASP A 215 -11.45 -14.34 -4.48
CA ASP A 215 -10.97 -14.00 -3.14
C ASP A 215 -10.12 -12.70 -3.18
N PRO A 216 -10.56 -11.60 -2.52
CA PRO A 216 -9.78 -10.36 -2.49
C PRO A 216 -8.44 -10.52 -1.77
N VAL A 217 -8.30 -11.48 -0.83
CA VAL A 217 -7.03 -11.79 -0.16
C VAL A 217 -6.02 -12.34 -1.17
N TYR A 218 -6.48 -13.26 -2.01
CA TYR A 218 -5.66 -13.81 -3.09
C TYR A 218 -5.23 -12.75 -4.10
N ILE A 219 -6.17 -11.91 -4.54
CA ILE A 219 -5.90 -10.81 -5.48
C ILE A 219 -4.91 -9.82 -4.88
N GLY A 220 -5.11 -9.39 -3.63
CA GLY A 220 -4.19 -8.49 -2.93
C GLY A 220 -2.77 -9.03 -2.89
N ARG A 221 -2.60 -10.33 -2.58
CA ARG A 221 -1.28 -10.98 -2.54
C ARG A 221 -0.64 -11.11 -3.92
N VAL A 222 -1.42 -11.37 -4.97
CA VAL A 222 -0.93 -11.38 -6.36
C VAL A 222 -0.49 -9.98 -6.80
N VAL A 223 -1.28 -8.95 -6.49
CA VAL A 223 -0.97 -7.56 -6.84
C VAL A 223 0.27 -7.06 -6.08
N SER A 224 0.39 -7.34 -4.78
CA SER A 224 1.60 -6.99 -4.00
C SER A 224 2.87 -7.56 -4.63
N ALA A 225 2.84 -8.83 -5.06
CA ALA A 225 3.97 -9.46 -5.76
C ALA A 225 4.22 -8.82 -7.14
N MET A 226 3.18 -8.67 -7.96
CA MET A 226 3.33 -8.26 -9.36
C MET A 226 3.68 -6.78 -9.55
N VAL A 227 3.52 -5.94 -8.52
CA VAL A 227 3.84 -4.52 -8.64
C VAL A 227 5.36 -4.28 -8.65
N ASN A 228 6.15 -5.12 -7.98
CA ASN A 228 7.61 -5.13 -8.09
C ASN A 228 8.08 -6.26 -9.02
N CYS A 229 9.34 -6.23 -9.47
CA CYS A 229 9.91 -7.24 -10.38
C CYS A 229 11.08 -8.04 -9.77
N ASN A 230 11.16 -8.11 -8.44
CA ASN A 230 12.36 -8.58 -7.75
C ASN A 230 12.52 -10.11 -7.75
N ASP A 231 11.53 -10.86 -8.21
CA ASP A 231 11.60 -12.31 -8.40
C ASP A 231 11.95 -12.72 -9.85
N GLU A 232 12.58 -11.80 -10.61
CA GLU A 232 12.95 -11.99 -12.03
C GLU A 232 11.75 -12.37 -12.90
N ASP A 233 10.58 -11.86 -12.54
CA ASP A 233 9.33 -12.08 -13.23
C ASP A 233 8.93 -10.85 -14.08
N ARG A 234 7.67 -10.85 -14.54
CA ARG A 234 7.12 -9.78 -15.37
C ARG A 234 6.46 -8.67 -14.55
N GLY A 235 7.00 -8.39 -13.36
CA GLY A 235 6.53 -7.33 -12.48
C GLY A 235 6.51 -5.93 -13.10
N VAL A 236 5.73 -5.01 -12.51
CA VAL A 236 5.45 -3.70 -13.10
C VAL A 236 6.63 -2.74 -12.99
N LEU A 237 7.25 -2.64 -11.82
CA LEU A 237 8.28 -1.62 -11.51
C LEU A 237 9.59 -2.25 -11.05
N ALA A 238 10.70 -1.67 -11.51
CA ALA A 238 12.03 -1.93 -10.98
C ALA A 238 12.37 -0.93 -9.87
N GLY A 239 12.73 -1.42 -8.69
CA GLY A 239 13.14 -0.61 -7.55
C GLY A 239 14.58 -0.11 -7.66
N ARG A 240 14.84 1.16 -7.30
CA ARG A 240 16.20 1.70 -7.21
C ARG A 240 16.33 2.84 -6.20
N TRP A 241 17.35 2.78 -5.35
CA TRP A 241 17.57 3.71 -4.23
C TRP A 241 18.98 4.33 -4.17
N ASP A 242 19.80 4.13 -5.19
CA ASP A 242 21.20 4.61 -5.24
C ASP A 242 21.33 6.06 -5.78
N ASN A 243 20.20 6.76 -5.97
CA ASN A 243 20.10 8.09 -6.55
C ASN A 243 20.66 8.21 -7.99
N GLN A 244 20.78 7.10 -8.73
CA GLN A 244 21.26 7.07 -10.12
C GLN A 244 20.17 6.58 -11.06
N TYR A 245 19.47 7.50 -11.72
CA TYR A 245 18.29 7.18 -12.54
C TYR A 245 18.46 7.47 -14.04
N GLY A 246 19.69 7.66 -14.53
CA GLY A 246 19.96 8.16 -15.89
C GLY A 246 19.45 7.26 -17.03
N ASP A 247 19.27 5.96 -16.79
CA ASP A 247 18.72 4.98 -17.75
C ASP A 247 17.21 4.73 -17.57
N GLY A 248 16.54 5.50 -16.70
CA GLY A 248 15.11 5.37 -16.42
C GLY A 248 14.49 6.71 -16.02
N MET A 249 13.34 6.64 -15.36
CA MET A 249 12.69 7.79 -14.76
C MET A 249 13.02 7.84 -13.26
N SER A 250 13.33 9.03 -12.75
CA SER A 250 13.45 9.21 -11.30
C SER A 250 12.11 8.85 -10.62
N PRO A 251 12.13 8.12 -9.49
CA PRO A 251 10.94 7.84 -8.69
C PRO A 251 10.14 9.10 -8.29
N MET A 252 10.82 10.22 -8.04
CA MET A 252 10.20 11.51 -7.66
C MET A 252 9.59 12.26 -8.85
N ALA A 253 9.88 11.86 -10.09
CA ALA A 253 9.34 12.49 -11.29
C ALA A 253 7.94 11.96 -11.68
N TRP A 254 7.52 10.83 -11.10
CA TRP A 254 6.19 10.29 -11.35
C TRP A 254 5.13 11.12 -10.65
N ILE A 255 4.04 11.40 -11.38
CA ILE A 255 2.86 12.13 -10.89
C ILE A 255 1.58 11.28 -10.92
N GLY A 256 1.69 10.02 -11.34
CA GLY A 256 0.53 9.14 -11.51
C GLY A 256 0.89 7.73 -11.96
N SER A 257 -0.04 6.81 -11.72
CA SER A 257 0.11 5.37 -12.01
C SER A 257 -0.17 5.02 -13.46
N VAL A 258 -0.98 5.83 -14.14
CA VAL A 258 -1.46 5.60 -15.52
C VAL A 258 -0.29 5.44 -16.49
N ASP A 259 0.66 6.38 -16.44
CA ASP A 259 1.84 6.37 -17.30
C ASP A 259 2.72 5.14 -17.06
N ILE A 260 2.86 4.72 -15.80
CA ILE A 260 3.63 3.53 -15.43
C ILE A 260 2.99 2.28 -16.02
N LEU A 261 1.69 2.07 -15.77
CA LEU A 261 0.95 0.90 -16.25
C LEU A 261 0.92 0.83 -17.80
N LYS A 262 0.69 1.96 -18.46
CA LYS A 262 0.72 2.04 -19.93
C LYS A 262 2.11 1.75 -20.50
N ARG A 263 3.18 2.24 -19.86
CA ARG A 263 4.57 1.94 -20.25
C ARG A 263 4.90 0.46 -20.08
N TRP A 264 4.53 -0.14 -18.95
CA TRP A 264 4.74 -1.57 -18.68
C TRP A 264 4.12 -2.43 -19.79
N LYS A 265 2.85 -2.18 -20.14
CA LYS A 265 2.18 -2.88 -21.25
C LYS A 265 2.85 -2.61 -22.60
N LYS A 266 3.17 -1.36 -22.91
CA LYS A 266 3.81 -0.98 -24.18
C LYS A 266 5.18 -1.66 -24.36
N LEU A 267 5.89 -1.92 -23.27
CA LEU A 267 7.18 -2.60 -23.25
C LEU A 267 7.05 -4.14 -23.23
N GLY A 268 5.86 -4.70 -23.46
CA GLY A 268 5.65 -6.15 -23.46
C GLY A 268 5.74 -6.77 -22.07
N CYS A 269 5.20 -6.06 -21.06
CA CYS A 269 5.21 -6.47 -19.65
C CYS A 269 6.63 -6.57 -19.06
N GLN A 270 7.53 -5.70 -19.51
CA GLN A 270 8.86 -5.54 -18.94
C GLN A 270 8.86 -4.46 -17.85
N PRO A 271 9.65 -4.63 -16.78
CA PRO A 271 9.64 -3.70 -15.64
C PRO A 271 9.95 -2.26 -16.04
N VAL A 272 9.14 -1.32 -15.55
CA VAL A 272 9.31 0.11 -15.73
C VAL A 272 10.32 0.64 -14.72
N LYS A 273 11.32 1.38 -15.21
CA LYS A 273 12.39 1.98 -14.41
C LYS A 273 12.07 3.45 -14.10
N TYR A 274 12.12 3.95 -12.87
CA TYR A 274 12.28 3.26 -11.59
C TYR A 274 11.16 3.63 -10.62
N GLY A 275 10.93 2.77 -9.61
CA GLY A 275 9.98 3.00 -8.53
C GLY A 275 10.64 2.97 -7.15
N GLN A 276 9.96 3.58 -6.17
CA GLN A 276 10.25 3.53 -4.74
C GLN A 276 8.93 3.29 -3.98
N CYS A 277 8.95 3.14 -2.65
CA CYS A 277 7.80 2.63 -1.87
C CYS A 277 6.47 3.33 -2.19
N TRP A 278 6.43 4.66 -2.26
CA TRP A 278 5.20 5.39 -2.62
C TRP A 278 4.72 5.11 -4.04
N VAL A 279 5.63 4.91 -4.99
CA VAL A 279 5.30 4.58 -6.39
C VAL A 279 4.70 3.18 -6.44
N PHE A 280 5.30 2.21 -5.74
CA PHE A 280 4.76 0.86 -5.65
C PHE A 280 3.37 0.87 -4.99
N ALA A 281 3.23 1.53 -3.84
CA ALA A 281 1.96 1.66 -3.14
C ALA A 281 0.88 2.33 -4.00
N ALA A 282 1.22 3.38 -4.74
CA ALA A 282 0.26 4.07 -5.58
C ALA A 282 -0.21 3.25 -6.79
N VAL A 283 0.70 2.51 -7.44
CA VAL A 283 0.35 1.57 -8.51
C VAL A 283 -0.50 0.43 -7.97
N ALA A 284 -0.14 -0.17 -6.84
CA ALA A 284 -0.96 -1.21 -6.19
C ALA A 284 -2.36 -0.68 -5.85
N CYS A 285 -2.47 0.50 -5.26
CA CYS A 285 -3.76 1.14 -4.96
C CYS A 285 -4.59 1.34 -6.23
N THR A 286 -3.97 1.77 -7.34
CA THR A 286 -4.65 1.94 -8.64
C THR A 286 -5.23 0.62 -9.14
N VAL A 287 -4.43 -0.46 -9.10
CA VAL A 287 -4.88 -1.80 -9.55
C VAL A 287 -6.01 -2.32 -8.67
N MET A 288 -5.89 -2.20 -7.34
CA MET A 288 -6.93 -2.66 -6.41
C MET A 288 -8.25 -1.89 -6.59
N ARG A 289 -8.20 -0.55 -6.71
CA ARG A 289 -9.36 0.30 -7.00
C ARG A 289 -10.00 -0.05 -8.35
N CYS A 290 -9.17 -0.26 -9.38
CA CYS A 290 -9.62 -0.67 -10.71
C CYS A 290 -10.39 -2.00 -10.67
N LEU A 291 -9.95 -2.95 -9.84
CA LEU A 291 -10.59 -4.25 -9.68
C LEU A 291 -11.85 -4.20 -8.78
N GLY A 292 -12.13 -3.04 -8.16
CA GLY A 292 -13.28 -2.82 -7.29
C GLY A 292 -13.05 -3.13 -5.82
N ILE A 293 -11.79 -3.30 -5.39
CA ILE A 293 -11.42 -3.49 -3.98
C ILE A 293 -11.16 -2.09 -3.39
N PRO A 294 -11.87 -1.67 -2.31
CA PRO A 294 -11.61 -0.39 -1.68
C PRO A 294 -10.19 -0.34 -1.10
N SER A 295 -9.40 0.65 -1.52
CA SER A 295 -8.00 0.76 -1.10
C SER A 295 -7.55 2.19 -0.88
N ARG A 296 -6.60 2.39 0.03
CA ARG A 296 -5.95 3.68 0.33
C ARG A 296 -4.45 3.52 0.53
N VAL A 297 -3.68 4.53 0.10
CA VAL A 297 -2.23 4.59 0.36
C VAL A 297 -2.03 5.08 1.80
N VAL A 298 -1.11 4.43 2.51
CA VAL A 298 -0.73 4.76 3.88
C VAL A 298 0.75 5.08 3.92
N THR A 299 1.11 6.12 4.66
CA THR A 299 2.49 6.50 4.95
C THR A 299 2.77 6.31 6.44
N ASN A 300 3.81 5.55 6.76
CA ASN A 300 4.34 5.40 8.11
C ASN A 300 5.65 6.17 8.25
N TYR A 301 5.78 7.02 9.27
CA TYR A 301 7.02 7.77 9.51
C TYR A 301 7.92 7.06 10.52
N ASN A 302 9.23 7.19 10.31
CA ASN A 302 10.24 6.42 11.05
C ASN A 302 9.94 4.91 10.95
N SER A 303 9.67 4.41 9.74
CA SER A 303 9.36 3.00 9.52
C SER A 303 10.60 2.15 9.74
N ALA A 304 10.49 1.17 10.62
CA ALA A 304 11.57 0.23 10.87
C ALA A 304 11.60 -0.83 9.77
N HIS A 305 12.79 -1.18 9.31
CA HIS A 305 13.01 -2.34 8.46
C HIS A 305 13.89 -3.34 9.23
N ASP A 306 13.22 -4.18 10.02
CA ASP A 306 13.85 -5.24 10.83
C ASP A 306 14.19 -6.44 9.94
N THR A 307 15.48 -6.71 9.77
CA THR A 307 15.97 -7.79 8.91
C THR A 307 16.09 -9.14 9.63
N ASN A 308 15.87 -9.16 10.95
CA ASN A 308 16.10 -10.36 11.77
C ASN A 308 14.86 -10.79 12.58
N GLY A 309 13.83 -9.94 12.65
CA GLY A 309 12.51 -10.24 13.21
C GLY A 309 12.48 -10.28 14.74
N ASN A 310 13.46 -9.67 15.41
CA ASN A 310 13.52 -9.58 16.87
C ASN A 310 12.80 -8.36 17.45
N LEU A 311 12.17 -7.52 16.62
CA LEU A 311 11.47 -6.29 17.01
C LEU A 311 12.40 -5.21 17.59
N VAL A 312 13.71 -5.36 17.37
CA VAL A 312 14.76 -4.45 17.85
C VAL A 312 15.68 -4.07 16.68
N ILE A 313 15.68 -2.78 16.36
CA ILE A 313 16.53 -2.19 15.33
C ILE A 313 17.87 -1.79 15.94
N ASP A 314 18.92 -2.55 15.62
CA ASP A 314 20.27 -2.30 16.10
C ASP A 314 21.02 -1.34 15.15
N ARG A 315 21.38 -0.15 15.65
CA ARG A 315 22.16 0.86 14.92
C ARG A 315 23.52 1.08 15.55
N TYR A 316 24.58 0.75 14.83
CA TYR A 316 25.96 0.91 15.28
C TYR A 316 26.56 2.20 14.77
N LEU A 317 27.07 3.03 15.69
CA LEU A 317 27.69 4.33 15.43
C LEU A 317 29.10 4.36 16.01
N SER A 318 30.06 4.95 15.29
CA SER A 318 31.38 5.28 15.84
C SER A 318 31.30 6.36 16.92
N GLU A 319 32.41 6.62 17.62
CA GLU A 319 32.57 7.77 18.53
C GLU A 319 32.42 9.15 17.85
N THR A 320 32.39 9.18 16.52
CA THR A 320 32.13 10.38 15.71
C THR A 320 30.71 10.38 15.11
N GLY A 321 29.84 9.46 15.54
CA GLY A 321 28.47 9.32 15.06
C GLY A 321 28.34 8.81 13.62
N GLN A 322 29.43 8.28 13.05
CA GLN A 322 29.39 7.65 11.74
C GLN A 322 28.80 6.25 11.86
N GLU A 323 27.83 5.94 10.99
CA GLU A 323 27.25 4.61 10.95
C GLU A 323 28.25 3.54 10.50
N GLU A 324 28.29 2.43 11.24
CA GLU A 324 29.13 1.29 10.91
C GLU A 324 28.47 0.34 9.91
N ARG A 325 29.30 -0.36 9.14
CA ARG A 325 28.85 -1.34 8.13
C ARG A 325 28.05 -2.51 8.70
N ARG A 326 28.09 -2.73 10.02
CA ARG A 326 27.36 -3.81 10.68
C ARG A 326 25.89 -3.46 10.98
N SER A 327 25.49 -2.19 10.84
CA SER A 327 24.08 -1.78 10.87
C SER A 327 23.37 -2.30 9.63
N ARG A 328 22.68 -3.43 9.75
CA ARG A 328 21.90 -4.03 8.66
C ARG A 328 20.46 -3.53 8.64
N ASP A 329 19.91 -3.26 9.82
CA ASP A 329 18.58 -2.71 9.96
C ASP A 329 18.56 -1.22 9.61
N MET A 330 17.47 -0.78 8.98
CA MET A 330 17.30 0.60 8.56
C MET A 330 16.07 1.20 9.22
N ILE A 331 16.12 2.51 9.43
CA ILE A 331 14.94 3.30 9.78
C ILE A 331 14.74 4.26 8.62
N TRP A 332 13.63 4.05 7.91
CA TRP A 332 13.24 4.89 6.79
C TRP A 332 12.51 6.11 7.36
N ASN A 333 12.83 7.30 6.88
CA ASN A 333 12.18 8.55 7.30
C ASN A 333 10.66 8.44 7.13
N PHE A 334 10.25 7.81 6.02
CA PHE A 334 8.91 7.31 5.83
C PHE A 334 8.92 6.06 4.94
N HIS A 335 7.88 5.26 5.06
CA HIS A 335 7.58 4.13 4.17
C HIS A 335 6.11 4.16 3.78
N CYS A 336 5.79 3.69 2.57
CA CYS A 336 4.43 3.71 2.06
C CYS A 336 3.99 2.31 1.63
N TRP A 337 2.77 1.95 2.04
CA TRP A 337 2.08 0.72 1.61
C TRP A 337 0.62 1.03 1.29
N VAL A 338 -0.17 -0.02 1.02
CA VAL A 338 -1.61 0.08 0.74
C VAL A 338 -2.40 -0.62 1.84
N GLU A 339 -3.47 -0.01 2.31
CA GLU A 339 -4.53 -0.72 3.02
C GLU A 339 -5.66 -1.05 2.04
N SER A 340 -6.15 -2.29 2.07
CA SER A 340 -7.32 -2.72 1.30
C SER A 340 -8.40 -3.28 2.22
N TRP A 341 -9.64 -2.87 2.00
CA TRP A 341 -10.79 -3.27 2.80
C TRP A 341 -11.37 -4.60 2.30
N MET A 342 -11.36 -5.62 3.16
CA MET A 342 -11.95 -6.92 2.85
C MET A 342 -12.24 -7.75 4.11
N ALA A 343 -13.13 -8.72 3.98
CA ALA A 343 -13.34 -9.78 4.95
C ALA A 343 -12.19 -10.80 4.93
N ARG A 344 -11.98 -11.48 6.06
CA ARG A 344 -10.96 -12.50 6.29
C ARG A 344 -11.59 -13.82 6.76
N PRO A 345 -12.40 -14.49 5.91
CA PRO A 345 -13.03 -15.77 6.27
C PRO A 345 -12.00 -16.90 6.49
N ASP A 346 -10.76 -16.70 6.07
CA ASP A 346 -9.61 -17.58 6.34
C ASP A 346 -9.08 -17.45 7.78
N LEU A 347 -9.48 -16.41 8.52
CA LEU A 347 -9.11 -16.15 9.91
C LEU A 347 -10.31 -16.28 10.86
N ALA A 348 -10.03 -16.20 12.17
CA ALA A 348 -11.10 -16.11 13.16
C ALA A 348 -11.91 -14.80 12.99
N PRO A 349 -13.21 -14.79 13.37
CA PRO A 349 -14.03 -13.58 13.29
C PRO A 349 -13.39 -12.39 14.01
N GLY A 350 -13.49 -11.21 13.40
CA GLY A 350 -13.00 -9.95 13.97
C GLY A 350 -11.78 -9.35 13.26
N TYR A 351 -11.21 -10.02 12.26
CA TYR A 351 -10.09 -9.53 11.45
C TYR A 351 -10.49 -8.98 10.07
N ASP A 352 -11.79 -8.85 9.83
CA ASP A 352 -12.32 -8.12 8.68
C ASP A 352 -11.94 -6.63 8.75
N GLY A 353 -11.95 -5.96 7.60
CA GLY A 353 -11.70 -4.52 7.49
C GLY A 353 -10.38 -4.24 6.77
N TRP A 354 -9.61 -3.26 7.25
CA TRP A 354 -8.36 -2.84 6.62
C TRP A 354 -7.26 -3.90 6.76
N GLN A 355 -6.68 -4.27 5.62
CA GLN A 355 -5.56 -5.18 5.50
C GLN A 355 -4.37 -4.45 4.88
N ALA A 356 -3.23 -4.42 5.57
CA ALA A 356 -1.99 -3.87 5.06
C ALA A 356 -1.38 -4.80 3.99
N LEU A 357 -1.05 -4.22 2.85
CA LEU A 357 -0.43 -4.82 1.68
C LEU A 357 0.76 -3.96 1.29
N ASP A 358 1.97 -4.49 1.42
CA ASP A 358 3.17 -3.79 1.01
C ASP A 358 3.71 -4.39 -0.31
N PRO A 359 3.62 -3.65 -1.43
CA PRO A 359 4.20 -4.07 -2.70
C PRO A 359 5.70 -3.78 -2.82
N THR A 360 6.31 -3.12 -1.83
CA THR A 360 7.75 -2.82 -1.81
C THR A 360 8.54 -4.11 -1.55
N PRO A 361 9.55 -4.44 -2.36
CA PRO A 361 10.30 -5.69 -2.22
C PRO A 361 11.32 -5.60 -1.09
N GLN A 362 10.84 -5.70 0.15
CA GLN A 362 11.63 -5.62 1.38
C GLN A 362 11.96 -7.03 1.91
N GLU A 363 10.94 -7.83 2.19
CA GLU A 363 11.08 -9.20 2.69
C GLU A 363 10.38 -10.22 1.78
N LYS A 364 10.87 -11.47 1.82
CA LYS A 364 10.26 -12.57 1.08
C LYS A 364 9.24 -13.29 1.95
N SER A 365 7.98 -13.24 1.55
CA SER A 365 6.93 -14.09 2.10
C SER A 365 6.78 -15.35 1.26
N GLU A 366 6.99 -16.52 1.87
CA GLU A 366 6.93 -17.84 1.20
C GLU A 366 7.84 -17.92 -0.05
N GLY A 367 8.99 -17.22 -0.02
CA GLY A 367 9.99 -17.19 -1.09
C GLY A 367 9.77 -16.14 -2.19
N VAL A 368 8.68 -15.36 -2.12
CA VAL A 368 8.29 -14.33 -3.10
C VAL A 368 8.31 -12.95 -2.43
N PHE A 369 8.79 -11.92 -3.13
CA PHE A 369 8.74 -10.52 -2.66
C PHE A 369 7.31 -9.99 -2.70
N CYS A 370 6.57 -10.29 -1.64
CA CYS A 370 5.24 -9.78 -1.37
C CYS A 370 5.01 -9.72 0.15
N CYS A 371 4.14 -8.81 0.58
CA CYS A 371 3.79 -8.63 1.98
C CYS A 371 2.28 -8.42 2.11
N GLY A 372 1.66 -9.17 3.01
CA GLY A 372 0.24 -9.11 3.32
C GLY A 372 -0.65 -10.01 2.44
N PRO A 373 -1.98 -9.91 2.57
CA PRO A 373 -2.70 -8.95 3.42
C PRO A 373 -2.59 -9.27 4.93
N ALA A 374 -2.08 -8.31 5.71
CA ALA A 374 -1.99 -8.37 7.16
C ALA A 374 -3.15 -7.57 7.78
N PRO A 375 -4.03 -8.16 8.63
CA PRO A 375 -5.09 -7.37 9.26
C PRO A 375 -4.49 -6.28 10.14
N VAL A 376 -4.86 -5.02 9.90
CA VAL A 376 -4.35 -3.88 10.69
C VAL A 376 -4.69 -4.05 12.17
N ARG A 377 -5.85 -4.65 12.46
CA ARG A 377 -6.22 -5.06 13.82
C ARG A 377 -5.24 -6.07 14.42
N ALA A 378 -4.82 -7.09 13.68
CA ALA A 378 -3.89 -8.10 14.20
C ALA A 378 -2.51 -7.49 14.50
N VAL A 379 -2.09 -6.50 13.71
CA VAL A 379 -0.91 -5.69 14.01
C VAL A 379 -1.11 -4.93 15.33
N LYS A 380 -2.25 -4.25 15.51
CA LYS A 380 -2.55 -3.53 16.74
C LYS A 380 -2.60 -4.41 18.00
N GLU A 381 -3.14 -5.62 17.88
CA GLU A 381 -3.29 -6.55 19.02
C GLU A 381 -2.06 -7.46 19.21
N GLY A 382 -1.01 -7.32 18.39
CA GLY A 382 0.20 -8.15 18.47
C GLY A 382 -0.05 -9.64 18.20
N ASP A 383 -0.99 -9.97 17.30
CA ASP A 383 -1.34 -11.35 16.93
C ASP A 383 -0.43 -11.90 15.82
N LEU A 384 0.87 -11.97 16.11
CA LEU A 384 1.95 -12.24 15.16
C LEU A 384 1.89 -13.63 14.51
N GLN A 385 1.19 -14.59 15.13
CA GLN A 385 1.02 -15.95 14.64
C GLN A 385 0.07 -16.07 13.43
N LEU A 386 -0.72 -15.04 13.16
CA LEU A 386 -1.70 -15.05 12.07
C LEU A 386 -1.04 -14.77 10.72
N ARG A 387 -1.72 -15.16 9.65
CA ARG A 387 -1.28 -14.88 8.28
C ARG A 387 -1.94 -13.59 7.76
N PHE A 388 -1.30 -12.81 6.89
CA PHE A 388 0.04 -12.97 6.34
C PHE A 388 0.97 -11.87 6.88
N ASP A 389 2.24 -12.18 7.10
CA ASP A 389 3.34 -11.21 7.26
C ASP A 389 3.18 -10.21 8.43
N ILE A 390 2.32 -10.52 9.40
CA ILE A 390 2.05 -9.67 10.57
C ILE A 390 3.30 -9.38 11.39
N PRO A 391 4.23 -10.33 11.65
CA PRO A 391 5.47 -10.03 12.36
C PRO A 391 6.27 -8.90 11.71
N PHE A 392 6.36 -8.91 10.37
CA PHE A 392 7.07 -7.89 9.62
C PHE A 392 6.37 -6.52 9.76
N VAL A 393 5.08 -6.44 9.41
CA VAL A 393 4.31 -5.18 9.51
C VAL A 393 4.26 -4.65 10.95
N PHE A 394 4.22 -5.52 11.95
CA PHE A 394 4.30 -5.14 13.36
C PHE A 394 5.64 -4.51 13.70
N ALA A 395 6.76 -5.09 13.26
CA ALA A 395 8.08 -4.52 13.46
C ALA A 395 8.17 -3.11 12.85
N GLU A 396 7.62 -2.92 11.64
CA GLU A 396 7.67 -1.63 10.94
C GLU A 396 7.06 -0.45 11.74
N VAL A 397 6.09 -0.75 12.60
CA VAL A 397 5.38 0.25 13.41
C VAL A 397 5.74 0.22 14.88
N ASN A 398 6.25 -0.89 15.44
CA ASN A 398 6.47 -1.02 16.89
C ASN A 398 7.92 -1.22 17.30
N ALA A 399 8.87 -1.46 16.38
CA ALA A 399 10.22 -1.86 16.78
C ALA A 399 10.93 -0.82 17.66
N ASP A 400 11.65 -1.32 18.67
CA ASP A 400 12.54 -0.50 19.51
C ASP A 400 13.84 -0.20 18.77
N VAL A 401 14.42 0.98 18.99
CA VAL A 401 15.70 1.33 18.37
C VAL A 401 16.80 1.34 19.42
N VAL A 402 17.84 0.53 19.21
CA VAL A 402 19.02 0.50 20.07
C VAL A 402 20.20 1.08 19.32
N TYR A 403 20.73 2.20 19.82
CA TYR A 403 21.96 2.78 19.33
C TYR A 403 23.14 2.22 20.10
N TRP A 404 24.06 1.57 19.41
CA TRP A 404 25.32 1.07 19.93
C TRP A 404 26.46 1.97 19.50
N VAL A 405 27.12 2.61 20.45
CA VAL A 405 28.28 3.46 20.21
C VAL A 405 29.55 2.65 20.43
N VAL A 406 30.39 2.65 19.41
CA VAL A 406 31.52 1.74 19.25
C VAL A 406 32.81 2.52 19.40
N GLY A 407 33.53 2.24 20.49
CA GLY A 407 34.82 2.82 20.77
C GLY A 407 35.89 2.33 19.80
N ASN A 408 36.94 3.14 19.61
CA ASN A 408 38.11 2.74 18.81
C ASN A 408 38.84 1.51 19.38
N ASP A 409 38.67 1.24 20.67
CA ASP A 409 39.19 0.08 21.39
C ASP A 409 38.27 -1.16 21.30
N GLY A 410 37.13 -1.05 20.59
CA GLY A 410 36.13 -2.10 20.44
C GLY A 410 35.10 -2.17 21.56
N THR A 411 35.16 -1.27 22.56
CA THR A 411 34.11 -1.18 23.60
C THR A 411 32.77 -0.74 22.99
N GLN A 412 31.67 -1.21 23.57
CA GLN A 412 30.32 -0.92 23.07
C GLN A 412 29.44 -0.45 24.22
N LYS A 413 28.85 0.74 24.04
CA LYS A 413 27.85 1.30 24.95
C LYS A 413 26.55 1.48 24.19
N LYS A 414 25.41 1.30 24.87
CA LYS A 414 24.11 1.38 24.23
C LYS A 414 23.20 2.44 24.84
N THR A 415 22.39 3.03 23.99
CA THR A 415 21.23 3.85 24.37
C THR A 415 20.01 3.27 23.66
N THR A 416 18.99 2.88 24.41
CA THR A 416 17.71 2.42 23.84
C THR A 416 16.77 3.62 23.70
N ARG A 417 16.07 3.67 22.58
CA ARG A 417 14.98 4.62 22.32
C ARG A 417 13.73 3.86 21.90
N SER A 418 12.89 3.55 22.87
CA SER A 418 11.51 3.16 22.65
C SER A 418 10.70 4.37 22.19
N SER A 419 9.60 4.17 21.45
CA SER A 419 8.70 5.21 20.92
C SER A 419 9.21 6.08 19.74
N VAL A 420 10.23 5.65 18.99
CA VAL A 420 10.72 6.41 17.82
C VAL A 420 10.09 5.95 16.51
N VAL A 421 9.78 4.66 16.40
CA VAL A 421 9.27 4.00 15.18
C VAL A 421 7.75 4.12 15.10
N GLY A 422 7.21 4.11 13.88
CA GLY A 422 5.77 4.00 13.68
C GLY A 422 5.01 5.27 14.05
N LYS A 423 5.41 6.43 13.51
CA LYS A 423 4.83 7.73 13.87
C LYS A 423 3.91 8.27 12.79
N SER A 424 2.93 9.06 13.24
CA SER A 424 2.06 9.87 12.39
C SER A 424 1.56 9.13 11.16
N ILE A 425 1.13 7.88 11.34
CA ILE A 425 0.70 7.02 10.24
C ILE A 425 -0.47 7.71 9.55
N SER A 426 -0.30 8.03 8.27
CA SER A 426 -1.12 9.02 7.57
C SER A 426 -1.74 8.46 6.31
N THR A 427 -2.98 8.87 6.06
CA THR A 427 -3.66 8.66 4.78
C THR A 427 -4.48 9.89 4.41
N LYS A 428 -4.99 9.95 3.17
CA LYS A 428 -5.85 11.05 2.73
C LYS A 428 -7.24 10.86 3.36
N SER A 429 -7.79 11.94 3.94
CA SER A 429 -9.15 11.92 4.48
C SER A 429 -10.20 11.71 3.39
N VAL A 430 -11.27 11.00 3.75
CA VAL A 430 -12.45 10.78 2.90
C VAL A 430 -13.03 12.12 2.43
N GLY A 431 -13.09 12.32 1.12
CA GLY A 431 -13.72 13.48 0.48
C GLY A 431 -13.01 14.82 0.70
N LYS A 432 -11.79 14.83 1.28
CA LYS A 432 -11.04 16.06 1.60
C LYS A 432 -9.56 15.92 1.28
N ASP A 433 -8.91 17.05 0.99
CA ASP A 433 -7.46 17.14 0.80
C ASP A 433 -6.72 17.38 2.13
N SER A 434 -7.26 16.82 3.22
CA SER A 434 -6.65 16.86 4.54
C SER A 434 -5.98 15.53 4.87
N ARG A 435 -5.02 15.58 5.79
CA ARG A 435 -4.38 14.40 6.39
C ARG A 435 -5.29 13.80 7.44
N GLU A 436 -5.51 12.49 7.35
CA GLU A 436 -6.08 11.68 8.42
C GLU A 436 -4.94 10.92 9.12
N ASP A 437 -4.87 11.05 10.44
CA ASP A 437 -3.92 10.31 11.27
C ASP A 437 -4.56 9.00 11.75
N ILE A 438 -4.04 7.89 11.24
CA ILE A 438 -4.50 6.53 11.54
C ILE A 438 -3.51 5.78 12.43
N THR A 439 -2.59 6.46 13.13
CA THR A 439 -1.62 5.79 14.03
C THR A 439 -2.32 4.89 15.05
N HIS A 440 -3.46 5.36 15.57
CA HIS A 440 -4.28 4.67 16.56
C HIS A 440 -4.91 3.36 16.04
N THR A 441 -4.92 3.12 14.72
CA THR A 441 -5.42 1.85 14.14
C THR A 441 -4.35 0.77 14.16
N TYR A 442 -3.08 1.14 14.17
CA TYR A 442 -1.93 0.23 14.16
C TYR A 442 -1.34 -0.06 15.54
N LYS A 443 -1.46 0.88 16.48
CA LYS A 443 -0.86 0.75 17.81
C LYS A 443 -1.69 1.48 18.87
N TYR A 444 -1.53 1.04 20.11
CA TYR A 444 -2.05 1.75 21.27
C TYR A 444 -1.20 2.99 21.58
N PRO A 445 -1.72 3.97 22.35
CA PRO A 445 -0.94 5.14 22.74
C PRO A 445 0.35 4.75 23.48
N GLU A 446 1.46 5.37 23.11
CA GLU A 446 2.77 5.13 23.71
C GLU A 446 2.72 5.38 25.23
N GLY A 447 3.28 4.46 26.02
CA GLY A 447 3.26 4.48 27.49
C GLY A 447 1.99 3.92 28.15
N SER A 448 0.97 3.52 27.37
CA SER A 448 -0.26 2.90 27.91
C SER A 448 -0.03 1.47 28.44
N ALA A 449 -0.97 0.94 29.21
CA ALA A 449 -0.87 -0.44 29.70
C ALA A 449 -1.06 -1.44 28.55
N GLU A 450 -1.95 -1.12 27.63
CA GLU A 450 -2.30 -1.91 26.45
C GLU A 450 -1.13 -2.02 25.48
N GLU A 451 -0.42 -0.92 25.22
CA GLU A 451 0.81 -0.94 24.42
C GLU A 451 1.84 -1.92 25.00
N ARG A 452 2.09 -1.84 26.31
CA ARG A 452 3.06 -2.72 26.98
C ARG A 452 2.62 -4.19 26.97
N GLU A 453 1.34 -4.46 27.13
CA GLU A 453 0.78 -5.82 27.07
C GLU A 453 0.93 -6.41 25.67
N VAL A 454 0.61 -5.63 24.64
CA VAL A 454 0.77 -6.04 23.23
C VAL A 454 2.24 -6.27 22.89
N PHE A 455 3.13 -5.39 23.31
CA PHE A 455 4.56 -5.54 23.07
C PHE A 455 5.13 -6.76 23.79
N ALA A 456 4.76 -6.98 25.06
CA ALA A 456 5.17 -8.16 25.83
C ALA A 456 4.58 -9.48 25.30
N LYS A 457 3.40 -9.42 24.64
CA LYS A 457 2.83 -10.56 23.93
C LYS A 457 3.63 -10.88 22.66
N ALA A 458 4.07 -9.86 21.94
CA ALA A 458 4.84 -9.97 20.71
C ALA A 458 6.29 -10.44 20.96
N GLU A 459 6.92 -9.96 22.02
CA GLU A 459 8.27 -10.33 22.43
C GLU A 459 8.20 -11.48 23.46
N HIS A 460 8.54 -12.72 23.09
CA HIS A 460 8.68 -13.81 24.07
C HIS A 460 9.82 -13.46 25.05
N GLU A 461 9.44 -12.83 26.16
CA GLU A 461 10.24 -12.44 27.32
C GLU A 461 11.47 -11.54 27.05
N ARG A 462 11.32 -10.21 27.25
CA ARG A 462 12.36 -9.40 27.92
C ARG A 462 11.85 -8.07 28.48
N SER A 463 12.68 -7.52 29.36
CA SER A 463 12.34 -6.69 30.51
C SER A 463 11.92 -5.25 30.19
N SER A 464 10.84 -4.83 30.84
CA SER A 464 10.44 -3.44 31.11
C SER A 464 11.62 -2.54 31.48
N LEU A 465 11.82 -1.46 30.71
CA LEU A 465 12.62 -0.32 31.15
C LEU A 465 11.66 0.73 31.72
N GLN A 466 11.86 1.06 32.99
CA GLN A 466 11.32 2.29 33.57
C GLN A 466 12.10 3.47 32.99
N GLN A 467 11.39 4.45 32.46
CA GLN A 467 11.96 5.73 32.08
C GLN A 467 12.30 6.47 33.39
N GLU A 468 13.56 6.46 33.80
CA GLU A 468 14.03 7.35 34.85
C GLU A 468 14.18 8.76 34.25
N ASP A 469 13.56 9.75 34.90
CA ASP A 469 13.57 11.17 34.52
C ASP A 469 14.80 11.93 35.08
N GLU A 470 15.69 11.21 35.78
CA GLU A 470 16.96 11.71 36.30
C GLU A 470 18.11 11.36 35.35
N GLY A 471 18.87 12.38 34.90
CA GLY A 471 20.06 12.15 34.08
C GLY A 471 20.35 13.22 33.03
N LEU A 472 21.19 12.86 32.06
CA LEU A 472 21.54 13.70 30.91
C LEU A 472 20.54 13.46 29.78
N HIS A 473 19.98 14.53 29.24
CA HIS A 473 19.09 14.48 28.08
C HIS A 473 19.68 15.22 26.90
N LEU A 474 19.47 14.67 25.70
CA LEU A 474 19.95 15.25 24.44
C LEU A 474 18.83 15.26 23.40
N ARG A 475 18.59 16.42 22.81
CA ARG A 475 17.65 16.60 21.69
C ARG A 475 18.22 17.57 20.65
N ILE A 476 17.80 17.40 19.40
CA ILE A 476 18.21 18.28 18.29
C ILE A 476 17.04 19.19 17.94
N LYS A 477 17.26 20.51 17.94
CA LYS A 477 16.31 21.53 17.46
C LYS A 477 16.79 22.12 16.15
N LEU A 478 15.86 22.49 15.28
CA LEU A 478 16.14 23.16 14.00
C LEU A 478 15.73 24.63 14.11
N SER A 479 16.51 25.56 13.53
CA SER A 479 16.08 26.94 13.34
C SER A 479 15.00 27.03 12.27
N ASP A 480 14.10 28.01 12.36
CA ASP A 480 13.14 28.26 11.27
C ASP A 480 13.87 28.47 9.92
N GLY A 481 13.29 27.97 8.83
CA GLY A 481 13.73 28.32 7.47
C GLY A 481 14.87 27.48 6.88
N ALA A 482 14.91 26.17 7.13
CA ALA A 482 15.76 25.22 6.37
C ALA A 482 15.26 25.06 4.93
N ASN A 483 15.46 26.10 4.12
CA ASN A 483 15.04 26.16 2.73
C ASN A 483 16.18 25.75 1.81
N ASN A 484 15.83 25.09 0.71
CA ASN A 484 16.80 24.69 -0.31
C ASN A 484 17.47 25.92 -0.90
N GLY A 485 18.81 25.94 -0.91
CA GLY A 485 19.60 27.09 -1.35
C GLY A 485 19.98 28.07 -0.24
N CYS A 486 19.68 27.78 1.03
CA CYS A 486 20.01 28.65 2.17
C CYS A 486 20.87 27.95 3.22
N ASP A 487 21.68 28.73 3.93
CA ASP A 487 22.34 28.28 5.15
C ASP A 487 21.32 28.25 6.30
N PHE A 488 21.45 27.32 7.23
CA PHE A 488 20.57 27.21 8.38
C PHE A 488 21.27 26.59 9.60
N ASP A 489 20.65 26.72 10.77
CA ASP A 489 21.23 26.32 12.04
C ASP A 489 20.48 25.15 12.67
N VAL A 490 21.25 24.21 13.22
CA VAL A 490 20.72 23.16 14.09
C VAL A 490 21.34 23.30 15.47
N PHE A 491 20.59 22.97 16.51
CA PHE A 491 21.03 23.12 17.89
C PHE A 491 20.94 21.77 18.60
N ALA A 492 22.06 21.32 19.16
CA ALA A 492 22.01 20.35 20.24
C ALA A 492 21.55 21.06 21.50
N VAL A 493 20.51 20.54 22.13
CA VAL A 493 20.03 21.00 23.43
C VAL A 493 20.33 19.90 24.42
N VAL A 494 21.22 20.20 25.35
CA VAL A 494 21.71 19.28 26.37
C VAL A 494 21.17 19.73 27.71
N SER A 495 20.48 18.85 28.42
CA SER A 495 19.90 19.14 29.75
C SER A 495 20.52 18.22 30.78
N ASN A 496 21.01 18.78 31.89
CA ASN A 496 21.45 18.01 33.05
C ASN A 496 20.37 18.06 34.12
N ASN A 497 19.55 17.01 34.21
CA ASN A 497 18.49 16.88 35.23
C ASN A 497 19.03 16.17 36.49
N SER A 498 20.28 16.43 36.85
CA SER A 498 20.90 15.85 38.05
C SER A 498 21.48 16.94 38.95
N GLY A 499 21.62 16.61 40.25
CA GLY A 499 22.17 17.52 41.26
C GLY A 499 23.69 17.71 41.22
N THR A 500 24.37 17.12 40.25
CA THR A 500 25.84 17.13 40.12
C THR A 500 26.27 17.74 38.79
N GLU A 501 27.35 18.50 38.81
CA GLU A 501 28.01 18.97 37.59
C GLU A 501 28.52 17.77 36.77
N ARG A 502 28.34 17.83 35.44
CA ARG A 502 28.77 16.77 34.53
C ARG A 502 29.72 17.33 33.48
N LEU A 503 30.90 16.71 33.34
CA LEU A 503 31.83 17.01 32.26
C LEU A 503 31.63 16.01 31.12
N CYS A 504 31.28 16.52 29.94
CA CYS A 504 30.90 15.71 28.80
C CYS A 504 31.66 16.13 27.53
N ARG A 505 31.77 15.21 26.57
CA ARG A 505 32.05 15.51 25.17
C ARG A 505 30.75 15.53 24.38
N LEU A 506 30.53 16.56 23.57
CA LEU A 506 29.43 16.63 22.63
C LEU A 506 29.96 16.64 21.20
N MET A 507 29.57 15.64 20.42
CA MET A 507 29.84 15.56 18.98
C MET A 507 28.53 15.76 18.21
N LEU A 508 28.56 16.62 17.22
CA LEU A 508 27.48 16.88 16.26
C LEU A 508 27.99 16.59 14.86
N CYS A 509 27.26 15.78 14.10
CA CYS A 509 27.58 15.46 12.72
C CYS A 509 26.32 15.54 11.85
N ALA A 510 26.36 16.34 10.79
CA ALA A 510 25.32 16.47 9.79
C ALA A 510 25.80 15.87 8.46
N ARG A 511 24.96 15.03 7.85
CA ARG A 511 25.24 14.37 6.57
C ARG A 511 24.01 14.45 5.68
N THR A 512 24.20 14.58 4.37
CA THR A 512 23.06 14.41 3.45
C THR A 512 22.54 12.97 3.55
N ALA A 513 21.26 12.76 3.30
CA ALA A 513 20.65 11.44 3.38
C ALA A 513 19.54 11.28 2.35
N SER A 514 19.27 10.04 1.95
CA SER A 514 18.05 9.68 1.24
C SER A 514 16.93 9.32 2.23
N TYR A 515 15.69 9.28 1.74
CA TYR A 515 14.52 9.02 2.60
C TYR A 515 14.56 7.63 3.27
N ASN A 516 15.19 6.63 2.64
CA ASN A 516 15.34 5.28 3.19
C ASN A 516 16.45 5.17 4.26
N GLY A 517 17.10 6.29 4.62
CA GLY A 517 18.12 6.34 5.66
C GLY A 517 19.57 6.16 5.16
N THR A 518 19.81 5.98 3.86
CA THR A 518 21.17 5.90 3.32
C THR A 518 21.89 7.24 3.50
N VAL A 519 23.05 7.23 4.14
CA VAL A 519 23.82 8.44 4.46
C VAL A 519 24.85 8.77 3.37
N GLY A 520 24.85 10.04 2.96
CA GLY A 520 25.79 10.64 2.04
C GLY A 520 27.00 11.27 2.73
N PRO A 521 27.71 12.18 2.05
CA PRO A 521 28.83 12.94 2.59
C PRO A 521 28.45 13.81 3.81
N GLN A 522 29.45 14.12 4.63
CA GLN A 522 29.32 15.07 5.73
C GLN A 522 29.20 16.49 5.20
N CYS A 523 28.24 17.25 5.73
CA CYS A 523 27.99 18.65 5.40
C CYS A 523 28.04 19.59 6.61
N GLY A 524 28.33 19.06 7.80
CA GLY A 524 28.59 19.86 9.00
C GLY A 524 29.10 18.99 10.13
N MET A 525 30.05 19.48 10.92
CA MET A 525 30.53 18.76 12.11
C MET A 525 31.00 19.75 13.17
N LYS A 526 30.76 19.41 14.43
CA LYS A 526 31.25 20.15 15.59
C LYS A 526 31.57 19.18 16.73
N ASP A 527 32.77 19.26 17.25
CA ASP A 527 33.25 18.46 18.38
C ASP A 527 33.60 19.40 19.53
N LEU A 528 32.97 19.19 20.69
CA LEU A 528 33.19 19.92 21.92
C LEU A 528 33.65 18.93 22.99
N PRO A 529 34.96 18.77 23.21
CA PRO A 529 35.49 17.79 24.18
C PRO A 529 35.19 18.19 25.63
N ASP A 530 35.18 19.49 25.94
CA ASP A 530 35.08 19.99 27.32
C ASP A 530 33.77 20.77 27.53
N LEU A 531 32.62 20.05 27.47
CA LEU A 531 31.30 20.62 27.75
C LEU A 531 30.95 20.40 29.24
N THR A 532 31.08 21.44 30.04
CA THR A 532 30.64 21.43 31.45
C THR A 532 29.15 21.77 31.54
N LEU A 533 28.37 20.85 32.11
CA LEU A 533 26.94 21.01 32.35
C LEU A 533 26.69 21.19 33.85
N GLU A 534 26.30 22.41 34.21
CA GLU A 534 25.89 22.75 35.58
C GLU A 534 24.68 21.92 36.04
N PRO A 535 24.51 21.68 37.35
CA PRO A 535 23.32 21.04 37.89
C PRO A 535 22.04 21.74 37.44
N TRP A 536 21.03 20.97 37.01
CA TRP A 536 19.72 21.48 36.59
C TRP A 536 19.74 22.53 35.46
N ALA A 537 20.80 22.56 34.66
CA ALA A 537 20.97 23.51 33.57
C ALA A 537 20.69 22.90 32.18
N GLU A 538 20.26 23.76 31.25
CA GLU A 538 20.16 23.44 29.82
C GLU A 538 21.18 24.29 29.05
N GLN A 539 21.95 23.64 28.18
CA GLN A 539 22.88 24.30 27.26
C GLN A 539 22.50 24.05 25.81
N ARG A 540 22.63 25.08 24.98
CA ARG A 540 22.32 25.04 23.54
C ARG A 540 23.59 25.24 22.74
N VAL A 541 23.93 24.25 21.92
CA VAL A 541 25.12 24.28 21.06
C VAL A 541 24.70 24.34 19.59
N PRO A 542 25.01 25.43 18.86
CA PRO A 542 24.69 25.53 17.43
C PRO A 542 25.69 24.77 16.56
N LEU A 543 25.20 24.22 15.46
CA LEU A 543 25.93 23.76 14.29
C LEU A 543 25.35 24.48 13.07
N HIS A 544 26.18 25.26 12.39
CA HIS A 544 25.82 25.97 11.15
C HIS A 544 25.99 25.01 9.98
N ILE A 545 24.95 24.85 9.16
CA ILE A 545 24.95 24.00 7.96
C ILE A 545 24.88 24.91 6.73
N LEU A 546 25.92 24.86 5.90
CA LEU A 546 26.08 25.78 4.77
C LEU A 546 25.62 25.13 3.46
N TYR A 547 24.94 25.89 2.60
CA TYR A 547 24.49 25.43 1.29
C TYR A 547 25.64 24.93 0.42
N GLN A 548 26.81 25.57 0.49
CA GLN A 548 27.99 25.13 -0.24
C GLN A 548 28.45 23.70 0.15
N ASP A 549 28.15 23.25 1.37
CA ASP A 549 28.62 21.96 1.89
C ASP A 549 27.63 20.82 1.62
N TYR A 550 26.32 21.12 1.53
CA TYR A 550 25.29 20.13 1.24
C TYR A 550 24.74 20.18 -0.19
N GLY A 551 24.81 21.32 -0.87
CA GLY A 551 24.04 21.60 -2.10
C GLY A 551 24.31 20.64 -3.26
N GLU A 552 25.57 20.24 -3.47
CA GLU A 552 25.92 19.27 -4.53
C GLU A 552 25.55 17.82 -4.20
N ASN A 553 25.44 17.50 -2.90
CA ASN A 553 25.26 16.13 -2.40
C ASN A 553 23.86 15.87 -1.83
N LEU A 554 22.97 16.88 -1.86
CA LEU A 554 21.59 16.75 -1.42
C LEU A 554 20.84 15.88 -2.45
N THR A 555 20.19 14.82 -1.97
CA THR A 555 19.38 13.96 -2.84
C THR A 555 18.07 14.66 -3.22
N GLN A 556 17.32 14.07 -4.16
CA GLN A 556 15.99 14.57 -4.52
C GLN A 556 14.98 14.47 -3.37
N ASP A 557 15.31 13.72 -2.32
CA ASP A 557 14.50 13.57 -1.10
C ASP A 557 14.68 14.75 -0.13
N ASN A 558 15.68 15.60 -0.36
CA ASN A 558 15.99 16.78 0.45
C ASN A 558 16.24 16.51 1.94
N PHE A 559 16.80 15.36 2.32
CA PHE A 559 17.10 15.08 3.73
C PHE A 559 18.55 15.37 4.13
N ILE A 560 18.69 15.91 5.35
CA ILE A 560 19.95 15.98 6.08
C ILE A 560 19.76 15.29 7.42
N LYS A 561 20.55 14.25 7.69
CA LYS A 561 20.55 13.53 8.96
C LYS A 561 21.56 14.18 9.90
N VAL A 562 21.11 14.55 11.10
CA VAL A 562 21.95 15.10 12.16
C VAL A 562 22.02 14.10 13.30
N VAL A 563 23.24 13.74 13.69
CA VAL A 563 23.54 12.89 14.84
C VAL A 563 24.23 13.75 15.88
N ALA A 564 23.72 13.71 17.11
CA ALA A 564 24.35 14.28 18.28
C ALA A 564 24.70 13.15 19.25
N LEU A 565 25.94 13.11 19.68
CA LEU A 565 26.49 12.14 20.62
C LEU A 565 27.02 12.88 21.84
N LEU A 566 26.44 12.62 23.01
CA LEU A 566 26.93 13.13 24.28
C LEU A 566 27.58 11.97 25.05
N THR A 567 28.84 12.14 25.44
CA THR A 567 29.59 11.16 26.25
C THR A 567 29.97 11.81 27.57
N GLU A 568 29.51 11.27 28.69
CA GLU A 568 29.91 11.73 30.02
C GLU A 568 31.21 11.05 30.44
N TYR A 569 32.24 11.80 30.83
CA TYR A 569 33.56 11.19 31.09
C TYR A 569 33.64 10.34 32.36
N GLN A 570 32.84 10.63 33.39
CA GLN A 570 32.99 9.98 34.70
C GLN A 570 32.43 8.55 34.69
N THR A 571 31.25 8.35 34.12
CA THR A 571 30.60 7.03 33.96
C THR A 571 30.97 6.40 32.60
N GLY A 572 31.40 7.23 31.64
CA GLY A 572 31.52 6.91 30.24
C GLY A 572 30.15 6.83 29.53
N ASP A 573 29.04 7.17 30.19
CA ASP A 573 27.70 6.95 29.63
C ASP A 573 27.48 7.77 28.38
N VAL A 574 26.63 7.23 27.51
CA VAL A 574 26.41 7.78 26.18
C VAL A 574 24.93 8.06 25.98
N VAL A 575 24.63 9.24 25.45
CA VAL A 575 23.30 9.65 25.03
C VAL A 575 23.35 10.04 23.56
N VAL A 576 22.57 9.34 22.74
CA VAL A 576 22.46 9.60 21.30
C VAL A 576 21.15 10.33 21.02
N ALA A 577 21.20 11.34 20.15
CA ALA A 577 20.03 11.92 19.51
C ALA A 577 20.24 11.97 18.00
N VAL A 578 19.22 11.55 17.24
CA VAL A 578 19.22 11.59 15.78
C VAL A 578 18.00 12.37 15.33
N ARG A 579 18.18 13.22 14.31
CA ARG A 579 17.08 13.96 13.69
C ARG A 579 17.30 14.08 12.18
N ASP A 580 16.26 13.76 11.43
CA ASP A 580 16.22 13.95 9.99
C ASP A 580 15.52 15.28 9.66
N ILE A 581 16.23 16.15 8.95
CA ILE A 581 15.77 17.49 8.57
C ILE A 581 15.38 17.45 7.10
N LEU A 582 14.13 17.83 6.82
CA LEU A 582 13.68 18.06 5.45
C LEU A 582 14.00 19.50 5.03
N VAL A 583 14.82 19.64 4.00
CA VAL A 583 15.13 20.92 3.37
C VAL A 583 13.99 21.29 2.40
N GLN A 584 13.34 22.42 2.66
CA GLN A 584 12.10 22.78 1.97
C GLN A 584 12.38 23.33 0.58
N ASN A 585 11.72 22.78 -0.43
CA ASN A 585 11.72 23.34 -1.78
C ASN A 585 10.85 24.62 -1.84
N PRO A 586 11.13 25.53 -2.79
CA PRO A 586 10.30 26.71 -3.00
C PRO A 586 8.86 26.34 -3.40
N GLU A 587 7.90 27.14 -2.95
CA GLU A 587 6.48 26.97 -3.26
C GLU A 587 6.21 27.22 -4.76
N ILE A 588 5.52 26.29 -5.42
CA ILE A 588 5.02 26.46 -6.78
C ILE A 588 3.60 27.05 -6.71
N LYS A 589 3.44 28.31 -7.14
CA LYS A 589 2.14 28.98 -7.20
C LYS A 589 1.44 28.72 -8.53
N ILE A 590 0.39 27.90 -8.49
CA ILE A 590 -0.46 27.62 -9.65
C ILE A 590 -1.62 28.63 -9.68
N ARG A 591 -1.85 29.27 -10.82
CA ARG A 591 -3.01 30.13 -11.09
C ARG A 591 -3.73 29.62 -12.33
N VAL A 592 -5.03 29.39 -12.22
CA VAL A 592 -5.90 28.92 -13.31
C VAL A 592 -6.57 30.11 -13.98
#